data_AF-A0A6G3BNG2-F1
#
_entry.id   AF-A0A6G3BNG2-F1
#
_cell.length_a   1.000
_cell.length_b   1.000
_cell.length_c   1.000
_cell.angle_alpha   90.00
_cell.angle_beta   90.00
_cell.angle_gamma   90.00
#
_symmetry.space_group_name_H-M   'P 1'
#
loop_
_entity.id
_entity.type
_entity.pdbx_description
1 polymer ?
#
loop_
_entity_poly.entity_id
_entity_poly.type
_entity_poly.pdbx_seq_one_letter_code
_entity_poly.pdbx_strand_id
1 'polypeptide(L)'
;MSSTASPPSSARYAPAYADAELTAPDEGYEFDLQAGEVVPAETPSWYLARSGDEFVPPEDTDAFVAAGYVLSPADCEKGLATEPVTGLWFDDLADERPFCARRSDGREIVIVRLVHAEADDGPVTVVLSRYTKAG
;
A
#
# COMPACT_ATOMS: atom_id res chain seq x y z
N MET A 1 11.37 -35.33 -28.75
CA MET A 1 11.33 -34.85 -27.36
C MET A 1 11.01 -33.37 -27.45
N SER A 2 9.77 -32.96 -27.20
CA SER A 2 9.39 -31.55 -27.25
C SER A 2 8.82 -31.17 -25.90
N SER A 3 9.70 -30.77 -25.00
CA SER A 3 9.32 -30.13 -23.75
C SER A 3 8.82 -28.74 -24.10
N THR A 4 7.50 -28.55 -24.03
CA THR A 4 6.91 -27.22 -24.08
C THR A 4 7.20 -26.59 -22.73
N ALA A 5 8.13 -25.63 -22.68
CA ALA A 5 8.36 -24.86 -21.47
C ALA A 5 7.11 -23.99 -21.24
N SER A 6 6.34 -24.30 -20.21
CA SER A 6 5.34 -23.37 -19.68
C SER A 6 6.06 -22.06 -19.30
N PRO A 7 5.52 -20.87 -19.62
CA PRO A 7 6.05 -19.65 -19.05
C PRO A 7 6.00 -19.77 -17.52
N PRO A 8 6.94 -19.17 -16.76
CA PRO A 8 6.79 -19.13 -15.32
C PRO A 8 5.42 -18.54 -15.03
N SER A 9 4.62 -19.20 -14.21
CA SER A 9 3.40 -18.60 -13.68
C SER A 9 3.81 -17.30 -13.00
N SER A 10 3.72 -16.18 -13.72
CA SER A 10 3.68 -14.86 -13.13
C SER A 10 2.44 -14.92 -12.26
N ALA A 11 2.62 -15.26 -10.99
CA ALA A 11 1.52 -15.46 -10.07
C ALA A 11 0.67 -14.20 -10.14
N ARG A 12 -0.57 -14.37 -10.62
CA ARG A 12 -1.43 -13.24 -10.93
C ARG A 12 -1.95 -12.71 -9.62
N TYR A 13 -1.69 -11.44 -9.36
CA TYR A 13 -2.40 -10.72 -8.32
C TYR A 13 -3.86 -10.58 -8.71
N ALA A 14 -4.76 -10.94 -7.80
CA ALA A 14 -6.19 -10.70 -7.93
C ALA A 14 -6.61 -9.65 -6.90
N PRO A 15 -7.49 -8.70 -7.27
CA PRO A 15 -7.99 -7.73 -6.31
C PRO A 15 -8.82 -8.44 -5.22
N ALA A 16 -8.49 -8.17 -3.96
CA ALA A 16 -9.30 -8.56 -2.81
C ALA A 16 -10.37 -7.49 -2.53
N TYR A 17 -9.97 -6.22 -2.60
CA TYR A 17 -10.85 -5.06 -2.68
C TYR A 17 -10.15 -3.98 -3.52
N ALA A 18 -10.91 -3.04 -4.08
CA ALA A 18 -10.39 -1.97 -4.92
C ALA A 18 -11.12 -0.66 -4.63
N ASP A 19 -10.38 0.44 -4.80
CA ASP A 19 -10.86 1.82 -4.74
C ASP A 19 -11.63 2.15 -3.44
N ALA A 20 -11.16 1.62 -2.30
CA ALA A 20 -11.69 1.96 -0.99
C ALA A 20 -11.18 3.35 -0.58
N GLU A 21 -12.03 4.36 -0.69
CA GLU A 21 -11.75 5.72 -0.20
C GLU A 21 -12.05 5.79 1.30
N LEU A 22 -11.03 6.17 2.08
CA LEU A 22 -11.03 6.08 3.53
C LEU A 22 -10.47 7.37 4.13
N THR A 23 -11.07 7.84 5.21
CA THR A 23 -10.62 9.05 5.93
C THR A 23 -10.34 8.72 7.39
N ALA A 24 -9.09 8.84 7.82
CA ALA A 24 -8.70 8.84 9.22
C ALA A 24 -8.87 10.26 9.78
N PRO A 25 -9.65 10.47 10.86
CA PRO A 25 -9.91 11.80 11.39
C PRO A 25 -8.70 12.42 12.11
N ASP A 26 -7.88 11.59 12.76
CA ASP A 26 -6.72 11.97 13.57
C ASP A 26 -5.76 10.77 13.76
N GLU A 27 -4.65 10.97 14.47
CA GLU A 27 -3.61 9.95 14.74
C GLU A 27 -4.10 8.76 15.60
N GLY A 28 -5.26 8.87 16.25
CA GLY A 28 -5.88 7.78 17.00
C GLY A 28 -6.52 6.70 16.13
N TYR A 29 -6.43 6.83 14.80
CA TYR A 29 -6.97 5.91 13.82
C TYR A 29 -5.91 5.46 12.81
N GLU A 30 -6.05 4.23 12.36
CA GLU A 30 -5.20 3.59 11.37
C GLU A 30 -6.05 3.09 10.20
N PHE A 31 -5.42 2.92 9.05
CA PHE A 31 -6.03 2.22 7.92
C PHE A 31 -5.71 0.73 8.03
N ASP A 32 -6.73 -0.11 8.21
CA ASP A 32 -6.60 -1.57 8.11
C ASP A 32 -6.37 -1.94 6.64
N LEU A 33 -5.13 -2.31 6.32
CA LEU A 33 -4.74 -2.70 4.96
C LEU A 33 -5.36 -4.04 4.55
N GLN A 34 -5.68 -4.90 5.51
CA GLN A 34 -6.27 -6.20 5.24
C GLN A 34 -7.73 -6.09 4.83
N ALA A 35 -8.52 -5.29 5.56
CA ALA A 35 -9.96 -5.17 5.36
C ALA A 35 -10.37 -3.96 4.51
N GLY A 36 -9.52 -2.94 4.37
CA GLY A 36 -9.83 -1.72 3.64
C GLY A 36 -10.80 -0.82 4.41
N GLU A 37 -10.52 -0.62 5.70
CA GLU A 37 -11.35 0.16 6.62
C GLU A 37 -10.49 1.07 7.51
N VAL A 38 -11.13 2.06 8.14
CA VAL A 38 -10.50 2.90 9.16
C VAL A 38 -10.91 2.38 10.53
N VAL A 39 -9.93 2.12 11.38
CA VAL A 39 -10.11 1.50 12.69
C VAL A 39 -9.32 2.27 13.75
N PRO A 40 -9.69 2.17 15.04
CA PRO A 40 -8.86 2.74 16.10
C PRO A 40 -7.43 2.17 16.05
N ALA A 41 -6.45 2.99 16.44
CA ALA A 41 -5.06 2.59 16.44
C ALA A 41 -4.80 1.34 17.31
N GLU A 42 -3.75 0.59 16.98
CA GLU A 42 -3.32 -0.63 17.66
C GLU A 42 -4.31 -1.82 17.58
N THR A 43 -5.24 -1.79 16.62
CA THR A 43 -6.23 -2.87 16.41
C THR A 43 -5.86 -3.85 15.28
N PRO A 44 -5.47 -3.43 14.07
CA PRO A 44 -5.05 -4.32 13.00
C PRO A 44 -3.58 -4.77 13.15
N SER A 45 -3.28 -5.97 12.66
CA SER A 45 -1.89 -6.46 12.57
C SER A 45 -1.15 -6.01 11.31
N TRP A 46 -1.88 -5.55 10.30
CA TRP A 46 -1.33 -5.02 9.07
C TRP A 46 -2.07 -3.74 8.71
N TYR A 47 -1.36 -2.62 8.81
CA TYR A 47 -1.97 -1.31 8.87
C TYR A 47 -1.11 -0.24 8.21
N LEU A 48 -1.69 0.93 8.07
CA LEU A 48 -0.97 2.15 7.75
C LEU A 48 -1.37 3.20 8.78
N ALA A 49 -0.44 3.53 9.67
CA ALA A 49 -0.63 4.57 10.66
C ALA A 49 -0.21 5.93 10.08
N ARG A 50 -0.63 7.00 10.74
CA ARG A 50 -0.10 8.34 10.51
C ARG A 50 0.75 8.74 11.71
N SER A 51 1.88 9.38 11.46
CA SER A 51 2.61 10.14 12.47
C SER A 51 3.07 11.46 11.88
N GLY A 52 2.55 12.58 12.39
CA GLY A 52 2.83 13.90 11.81
C GLY A 52 2.53 13.95 10.31
N ASP A 53 3.55 14.23 9.52
CA ASP A 53 3.53 14.37 8.05
C ASP A 53 3.98 13.10 7.28
N GLU A 54 4.00 11.94 7.91
CA GLU A 54 4.30 10.66 7.25
C GLU A 54 3.29 9.55 7.54
N PHE A 55 3.23 8.58 6.63
CA PHE A 55 2.64 7.28 6.89
C PHE A 55 3.67 6.31 7.48
N VAL A 56 3.23 5.53 8.48
CA VAL A 56 4.05 4.54 9.17
C VAL A 56 3.42 3.16 9.00
N PRO A 57 3.93 2.30 8.10
CA PRO A 57 3.53 0.91 8.04
C PRO A 57 4.20 0.11 9.18
N PRO A 58 3.70 -1.10 9.52
CA PRO A 58 4.36 -1.96 10.49
C PRO A 58 5.73 -2.42 9.98
N GLU A 59 6.64 -2.77 10.89
CA GLU A 59 8.03 -3.13 10.59
C GLU A 59 8.18 -4.30 9.58
N ASP A 60 7.20 -5.21 9.55
CA ASP A 60 7.11 -6.34 8.62
C ASP A 60 6.43 -5.96 7.29
N THR A 61 6.63 -4.74 6.80
CA THR A 61 6.09 -4.24 5.54
C THR A 61 7.14 -3.49 4.75
N ASP A 62 7.36 -3.94 3.51
CA ASP A 62 8.18 -3.23 2.55
C ASP A 62 7.32 -2.20 1.80
N ALA A 63 7.85 -1.01 1.55
CA ALA A 63 7.16 0.04 0.81
C ALA A 63 7.93 0.51 -0.43
N PHE A 64 7.20 0.97 -1.45
CA PHE A 64 7.74 1.57 -2.67
C PHE A 64 6.84 2.72 -3.14
N VAL A 65 7.43 3.88 -3.43
CA VAL A 65 6.73 5.05 -4.00
C VAL A 65 6.91 5.07 -5.51
N ALA A 66 5.81 5.15 -6.26
CA ALA A 66 5.86 5.17 -7.71
C ALA A 66 6.50 6.46 -8.24
N ALA A 67 7.23 6.39 -9.35
CA ALA A 67 7.69 7.60 -10.06
C ALA A 67 6.60 8.27 -10.92
N GLY A 68 5.41 7.68 -11.01
CA GLY A 68 4.30 8.18 -11.85
C GLY A 68 2.93 7.84 -11.26
N TYR A 69 1.85 8.27 -11.94
CA TYR A 69 0.49 8.30 -11.38
C TYR A 69 -0.28 6.97 -11.38
N VAL A 70 0.25 5.93 -12.04
CA VAL A 70 -0.41 4.62 -12.11
C VAL A 70 0.59 3.57 -11.67
N LEU A 71 0.15 2.73 -10.74
CA LEU A 71 0.93 1.64 -10.19
C LEU A 71 0.11 0.35 -10.33
N SER A 72 0.73 -0.69 -10.88
CA SER A 72 0.15 -2.04 -10.89
C SER A 72 0.85 -2.93 -9.86
N PRO A 73 0.24 -4.07 -9.45
CA PRO A 73 0.91 -5.01 -8.56
C PRO A 73 2.26 -5.54 -9.11
N ALA A 74 2.39 -5.66 -10.43
CA ALA A 74 3.65 -6.07 -11.06
C ALA A 74 4.73 -4.98 -10.97
N ASP A 75 4.33 -3.71 -11.10
CA ASP A 75 5.24 -2.57 -10.91
C ASP A 75 5.68 -2.47 -9.45
N CYS A 76 4.77 -2.76 -8.51
CA CYS A 76 5.09 -2.88 -7.09
C CYS A 76 6.14 -3.93 -6.80
N GLU A 77 5.97 -5.16 -7.30
CA GLU A 77 6.96 -6.21 -7.08
C GLU A 77 8.34 -5.80 -7.60
N LYS A 78 8.39 -5.15 -8.76
CA LYS A 78 9.63 -4.66 -9.34
C LYS A 78 10.24 -3.54 -8.49
N GLY A 79 9.45 -2.53 -8.14
CA GLY A 79 9.90 -1.38 -7.36
C GLY A 79 10.40 -1.76 -5.96
N LEU A 80 9.66 -2.62 -5.26
CA LEU A 80 10.05 -3.15 -3.95
C LEU A 80 11.36 -3.95 -4.00
N ALA A 81 11.65 -4.61 -5.13
CA ALA A 81 12.88 -5.36 -5.30
C ALA A 81 14.10 -4.50 -5.66
N THR A 82 13.89 -3.31 -6.23
CA THR A 82 14.96 -2.45 -6.74
C THR A 82 15.23 -1.24 -5.85
N GLU A 83 14.17 -0.60 -5.36
CA GLU A 83 14.20 0.71 -4.71
C GLU A 83 13.19 0.77 -3.55
N PRO A 84 13.29 -0.13 -2.55
CA PRO A 84 12.42 -0.03 -1.37
C PRO A 84 12.70 1.27 -0.61
N VAL A 85 11.63 1.88 -0.10
CA VAL A 85 11.72 3.07 0.75
C VAL A 85 11.46 2.72 2.21
N THR A 86 12.07 3.48 3.10
CA THR A 86 11.90 3.32 4.56
C THR A 86 11.01 4.41 5.17
N GLY A 87 10.57 5.39 4.38
CA GLY A 87 9.73 6.49 4.83
C GLY A 87 8.71 6.86 3.75
N LEU A 88 7.53 7.29 4.19
CA LEU A 88 6.38 7.62 3.34
C LEU A 88 5.87 9.01 3.70
N TRP A 89 6.65 10.03 3.37
CA TRP A 89 6.34 11.43 3.64
C TRP A 89 5.20 11.92 2.74
N PHE A 90 4.28 12.72 3.28
CA PHE A 90 3.15 13.23 2.51
C PHE A 90 3.58 14.11 1.33
N ASP A 91 4.70 14.83 1.44
CA ASP A 91 5.25 15.64 0.35
C ASP A 91 5.69 14.77 -0.85
N ASP A 92 6.27 13.59 -0.59
CA ASP A 92 6.64 12.63 -1.64
C ASP A 92 5.41 12.01 -2.32
N LEU A 93 4.28 12.00 -1.61
CA LEU A 93 3.00 11.44 -2.04
C LEU A 93 2.04 12.51 -2.60
N ALA A 94 2.44 13.78 -2.57
CA ALA A 94 1.67 14.89 -3.08
C ALA A 94 1.34 14.71 -4.57
N ASP A 95 0.32 15.44 -5.04
CA ASP A 95 -0.26 15.29 -6.38
C ASP A 95 -0.80 13.86 -6.64
N GLU A 96 -1.31 13.22 -5.59
CA GLU A 96 -1.92 11.89 -5.65
C GLU A 96 -0.96 10.80 -6.18
N ARG A 97 0.32 10.90 -5.82
CA ARG A 97 1.32 9.91 -6.24
C ARG A 97 1.08 8.59 -5.48
N PRO A 98 0.85 7.47 -6.19
CA PRO A 98 0.60 6.22 -5.53
C PRO A 98 1.90 5.61 -4.98
N PHE A 99 1.76 4.87 -3.90
CA PHE A 99 2.79 3.98 -3.38
C PHE A 99 2.18 2.59 -3.15
N CYS A 100 3.02 1.62 -2.84
CA CYS A 100 2.52 0.35 -2.34
C CYS A 100 3.27 -0.18 -1.15
N ALA A 101 2.53 -0.95 -0.37
CA ALA A 101 2.98 -1.66 0.81
C ALA A 101 2.79 -3.15 0.56
N ARG A 102 3.83 -3.95 0.81
CA ARG A 102 3.80 -5.41 0.70
C ARG A 102 4.09 -6.03 2.04
N ARG A 103 3.23 -6.96 2.45
CA ARG A 103 3.47 -7.77 3.64
C ARG A 103 4.72 -8.64 3.44
N SER A 104 5.53 -8.84 4.48
CA SER A 104 6.77 -9.64 4.42
C SER A 104 6.63 -11.06 3.84
N ASP A 105 5.44 -11.67 3.86
CA ASP A 105 5.20 -12.98 3.25
C ASP A 105 5.17 -12.97 1.71
N GLY A 106 5.15 -11.78 1.10
CA GLY A 106 5.15 -11.55 -0.35
C GLY A 106 3.87 -11.97 -1.06
N ARG A 107 2.78 -12.23 -0.33
CA ARG A 107 1.49 -12.68 -0.89
C ARG A 107 0.49 -11.55 -1.03
N GLU A 108 0.65 -10.47 -0.28
CA GLU A 108 -0.32 -9.39 -0.18
C GLU A 108 0.36 -8.06 -0.51
N ILE A 109 -0.23 -7.31 -1.44
CA ILE A 109 0.20 -5.96 -1.82
C ILE A 109 -1.02 -5.05 -1.70
N VAL A 110 -0.86 -3.90 -1.07
CA VAL A 110 -1.82 -2.79 -1.17
C VAL A 110 -1.19 -1.65 -1.95
N ILE A 111 -1.95 -1.11 -2.89
CA ILE A 111 -1.65 0.15 -3.57
C ILE A 111 -2.45 1.24 -2.89
N VAL A 112 -1.76 2.29 -2.47
CA VAL A 112 -2.29 3.41 -1.71
C VAL A 112 -2.09 4.68 -2.53
N ARG A 113 -3.09 5.56 -2.52
CA ARG A 113 -2.96 6.92 -3.05
C ARG A 113 -3.41 7.91 -1.99
N LEU A 114 -2.55 8.86 -1.65
CA LEU A 114 -2.92 9.97 -0.79
C LEU A 114 -3.81 10.93 -1.59
N VAL A 115 -5.06 11.12 -1.16
CA VAL A 115 -6.01 12.05 -1.79
C VAL A 115 -5.92 13.41 -1.13
N HIS A 116 -5.84 13.43 0.20
CA HIS A 116 -5.83 14.64 0.99
C HIS A 116 -5.13 14.42 2.32
N ALA A 117 -4.34 15.39 2.77
CA ALA A 117 -3.82 15.45 4.13
C ALA A 117 -3.98 16.89 4.64
N GLU A 118 -4.77 17.06 5.69
CA GLU A 118 -4.80 18.32 6.44
C GLU A 118 -3.52 18.47 7.28
N ALA A 119 -3.12 19.72 7.52
CA ALA A 119 -2.03 20.05 8.44
C ALA A 119 -2.45 19.83 9.91
N ASP A 120 -1.46 19.94 10.82
CA ASP A 120 -1.67 20.00 12.28
C ASP A 120 -2.58 18.88 12.82
N ASP A 121 -2.25 17.64 12.43
CA ASP A 121 -2.96 16.43 12.83
C ASP A 121 -4.44 16.30 12.36
N GLY A 122 -4.84 17.09 11.37
CA GLY A 122 -6.18 17.01 10.79
C GLY A 122 -6.45 15.73 9.96
N PRO A 123 -7.66 15.60 9.39
CA PRO A 123 -8.06 14.42 8.63
C PRO A 123 -7.14 14.09 7.45
N VAL A 124 -6.86 12.79 7.26
CA VAL A 124 -6.11 12.25 6.11
C VAL A 124 -7.01 11.30 5.34
N THR A 125 -7.08 11.49 4.02
CA THR A 125 -7.88 10.66 3.11
C THR A 125 -6.99 9.93 2.12
N VAL A 126 -7.21 8.62 1.99
CA VAL A 126 -6.49 7.76 1.05
C VAL A 126 -7.47 6.94 0.22
N VAL A 127 -7.01 6.46 -0.93
CA VAL A 127 -7.66 5.38 -1.68
C VAL A 127 -6.79 4.13 -1.63
N LEU A 128 -7.38 3.01 -1.22
CA LEU A 128 -6.71 1.71 -1.09
C LEU A 128 -7.24 0.69 -2.10
N SER A 129 -6.33 -0.09 -2.67
CA SER A 129 -6.64 -1.31 -3.41
C SER A 129 -5.73 -2.45 -2.99
N ARG A 130 -6.30 -3.52 -2.44
CA ARG A 130 -5.54 -4.71 -2.02
C ARG A 130 -5.58 -5.78 -3.08
N TYR A 131 -4.43 -6.43 -3.25
CA TYR A 131 -4.25 -7.55 -4.13
C TYR A 131 -3.61 -8.72 -3.41
N THR A 132 -4.09 -9.93 -3.72
CA THR A 132 -3.51 -11.17 -3.22
C THR A 132 -2.94 -11.98 -4.36
N LYS A 133 -1.76 -12.55 -4.14
CA LYS A 133 -1.08 -13.41 -5.10
C LYS A 133 -1.83 -14.73 -5.19
N ALA A 134 -2.35 -15.07 -6.38
CA ALA A 134 -2.94 -16.38 -6.61
C ALA A 134 -1.86 -17.46 -6.44
N GLY A 135 -2.18 -18.45 -5.60
CA GLY A 135 -1.31 -19.61 -5.32
C GLY A 135 -1.22 -20.61 -6.46
#